data_AF-A0A528GNA9-F1
#
_entry.id   AF-A0A528GNA9-F1
#
_cell.length_a   1.000
_cell.length_b   1.000
_cell.length_c   1.000
_cell.angle_alpha   90.00
_cell.angle_beta   90.00
_cell.angle_gamma   90.00
#
_symmetry.space_group_name_H-M   'P 1'
#
loop_
_entity.id
_entity.type
_entity.pdbx_description
1 polymer ?
#
loop_
_entity_poly.entity_id
_entity_poly.type
_entity_poly.pdbx_seq_one_letter_code
_entity_poly.pdbx_strand_id
1 'polypeptide(L)'
;VQQVTTVEGELARLNSTVTTIHDRKYFTSLYVRESGGTLLELATDGPGFTVDEPLETLGSQLFIPPSDAERADDIRVMLPQFSMPGEARVIYRELPFIHRFHTPDDPDGSTLVLLHGTGGDETDLMPFGRKLSP
;
A
#
# COMPACT_ATOMS: atom_id res chain seq x y z
N VAL A 1 15.67 16.35 6.62
CA VAL A 1 14.73 17.49 6.76
C VAL A 1 15.34 18.82 6.31
N GLN A 2 16.46 19.27 6.90
CA GLN A 2 17.04 20.60 6.59
C GLN A 2 17.30 20.83 5.09
N GLN A 3 17.89 19.86 4.39
CA GLN A 3 18.12 19.93 2.94
C GLN A 3 16.82 20.15 2.16
N VAL A 4 15.75 19.41 2.51
CA VAL A 4 14.45 19.53 1.84
C VAL A 4 13.86 20.93 2.01
N THR A 5 13.91 21.48 3.23
CA THR A 5 13.43 22.84 3.50
C THR A 5 14.27 23.90 2.78
N THR A 6 15.59 23.70 2.65
CA THR A 6 16.45 24.60 1.88
C THR A 6 16.06 24.62 0.41
N VAL A 7 15.91 23.44 -0.22
CA VAL A 7 15.54 23.34 -1.64
C VAL A 7 14.13 23.88 -1.89
N GLU A 8 13.18 23.64 -0.98
CA GLU A 8 11.84 24.22 -1.06
C GLU A 8 11.88 25.75 -1.11
N GLY A 9 12.66 26.39 -0.22
CA GLY A 9 12.84 27.83 -0.21
C GLY A 9 13.53 28.38 -1.47
N GLU A 10 14.45 27.62 -2.07
CA GLU A 10 15.07 27.98 -3.36
C GLU A 10 14.06 27.90 -4.50
N LEU A 11 13.25 26.84 -4.58
CA LEU A 11 12.20 26.67 -5.58
C LEU A 11 11.14 27.78 -5.48
N ALA A 12 10.76 28.14 -4.26
CA ALA A 12 9.81 29.24 -4.02
C ALA A 12 10.35 30.58 -4.57
N ARG A 13 11.65 30.86 -4.41
CA ARG A 13 12.29 32.07 -4.97
C ARG A 13 12.37 32.08 -6.49
N LEU A 14 12.42 30.91 -7.11
CA LEU A 14 12.44 30.75 -8.56
C LEU A 14 11.04 30.84 -9.21
N ASN A 15 9.99 31.14 -8.42
CA ASN A 15 8.60 31.09 -8.87
C ASN A 15 8.21 29.73 -9.49
N SER A 16 8.71 28.65 -8.87
CA SER A 16 8.32 27.29 -9.25
C SER A 16 6.83 27.05 -9.01
N THR A 17 6.31 25.95 -9.55
CA THR A 17 4.96 25.49 -9.21
C THR A 17 4.84 25.15 -7.72
N VAL A 18 3.62 24.87 -7.27
CA VAL A 18 3.33 24.51 -5.88
C VAL A 18 4.24 23.38 -5.42
N THR A 19 4.96 23.62 -4.32
CA THR A 19 5.78 22.66 -3.60
C THR A 19 4.98 22.04 -2.45
N THR A 20 5.14 20.73 -2.22
CA THR A 20 4.56 20.07 -1.04
C THR A 20 5.59 19.21 -0.32
N ILE A 21 5.71 19.38 0.99
CA ILE A 21 6.57 18.56 1.84
C ILE A 21 5.70 17.54 2.60
N HIS A 22 6.15 16.29 2.64
CA HIS A 22 5.48 15.21 3.37
C HIS A 22 6.46 14.44 4.26
N ASP A 23 6.01 14.09 5.46
CA ASP A 23 6.64 13.05 6.27
C ASP A 23 6.13 11.68 5.81
N ARG A 24 7.04 10.83 5.31
CA ARG A 24 6.74 9.49 4.79
C ARG A 24 7.22 8.39 5.75
N LYS A 25 7.46 8.72 7.03
CA LYS A 25 8.01 7.83 8.08
C LYS A 25 9.48 7.42 7.85
N TYR A 26 9.78 6.87 6.68
CA TYR A 26 11.10 6.37 6.31
C TYR A 26 12.01 7.46 5.72
N PHE A 27 11.41 8.54 5.22
CA PHE A 27 12.09 9.72 4.69
C PHE A 27 11.14 10.93 4.69
N THR A 28 11.69 12.12 4.49
CA THR A 28 10.92 13.34 4.15
C THR A 28 11.00 13.56 2.66
N SER A 29 9.85 13.82 2.00
CA SER A 29 9.81 14.13 0.57
C SER A 29 9.31 15.54 0.26
N LEU A 30 9.85 16.13 -0.80
CA LEU A 30 9.38 17.36 -1.43
C LEU A 30 8.98 17.05 -2.87
N TYR A 31 7.76 17.39 -3.24
CA TYR A 31 7.26 17.27 -4.60
C TYR A 31 7.16 18.63 -5.27
N VAL A 32 7.52 18.68 -6.55
CA VAL A 32 7.33 19.86 -7.41
C VAL A 32 7.08 19.40 -8.85
N ARG A 33 6.26 20.13 -9.59
CA ARG A 33 6.12 19.92 -11.04
C ARG A 33 7.01 20.90 -11.79
N GLU A 34 7.87 20.38 -12.67
CA GLU A 34 8.61 21.23 -13.61
C GLU A 34 7.68 21.73 -14.73
N SER A 35 8.16 22.62 -15.60
CA SER A 35 7.34 23.34 -16.58
C SER A 35 6.67 22.45 -17.64
N GLY A 36 7.27 21.31 -17.98
CA GLY A 36 6.70 20.24 -18.80
C GLY A 36 5.69 19.35 -18.07
N GLY A 37 5.45 19.58 -16.78
CA GLY A 37 4.46 18.88 -15.97
C GLY A 37 4.97 17.61 -15.27
N THR A 38 6.23 17.23 -15.47
CA THR A 38 6.84 16.07 -14.79
C THR A 38 6.85 16.31 -13.28
N LEU A 39 6.38 15.33 -12.50
CA LEU A 39 6.44 15.38 -11.04
C LEU A 39 7.82 14.90 -10.59
N LEU A 40 8.58 15.78 -9.96
CA LEU A 40 9.86 15.47 -9.35
C LEU A 40 9.70 15.30 -7.85
N GLU A 41 10.45 14.36 -7.28
CA GLU A 41 10.55 14.12 -5.84
C GLU A 41 12.00 14.29 -5.38
N LEU A 42 12.19 15.10 -4.34
CA LEU A 42 13.40 15.10 -3.55
C LEU A 42 13.12 14.40 -2.22
N ALA A 43 13.76 13.26 -1.97
CA ALA A 43 13.63 12.49 -0.75
C ALA A 43 14.94 12.52 0.06
N THR A 44 14.84 12.52 1.39
CA THR A 44 16.01 12.42 2.29
C THR A 44 16.49 10.97 2.41
N ASP A 45 17.80 10.77 2.62
CA ASP A 45 18.39 9.43 2.80
C ASP A 45 17.90 8.69 4.06
N GLY A 46 17.59 9.43 5.13
CA GLY A 46 17.18 8.87 6.42
C GLY A 46 15.76 9.28 6.84
N PRO A 47 15.20 8.61 7.88
CA PRO A 47 15.85 7.62 8.74
C PRO A 47 16.07 6.22 8.11
N GLY A 48 15.35 5.89 7.04
CA GLY A 48 15.40 4.57 6.40
C GLY A 48 14.39 3.58 6.99
N PHE A 49 14.34 2.37 6.42
CA PHE A 49 13.34 1.36 6.76
C PHE A 49 13.65 0.57 8.04
N THR A 50 14.85 0.72 8.63
CA THR A 50 15.22 0.02 9.86
C THR A 50 14.73 0.72 11.13
N VAL A 51 13.91 1.77 10.99
CA VAL A 51 13.34 2.52 12.12
C VAL A 51 12.31 1.70 12.91
N ASP A 52 11.66 0.75 12.26
CA ASP A 52 10.54 -0.03 12.80
C ASP A 52 10.55 -1.53 12.41
N GLU A 53 11.51 -1.97 11.59
CA GLU A 53 11.74 -3.39 11.29
C GLU A 53 13.24 -3.70 11.27
N PRO A 54 13.71 -4.77 11.94
CA PRO A 54 15.13 -5.13 11.91
C PRO A 54 15.55 -5.60 10.52
N LEU A 55 16.81 -5.39 10.16
CA LEU A 55 17.34 -5.68 8.82
C LEU A 55 17.12 -7.15 8.42
N GLU A 56 17.22 -8.07 9.38
CA GLU A 56 17.12 -9.51 9.20
C GLU A 56 15.71 -9.95 8.76
N THR A 57 14.68 -9.17 9.09
CA THR A 57 13.29 -9.48 8.76
C THR A 57 12.64 -8.40 7.90
N LEU A 58 13.42 -7.49 7.30
CA LEU A 58 12.90 -6.35 6.57
C LEU A 58 11.95 -6.78 5.43
N GLY A 59 10.76 -6.19 5.38
CA GLY A 59 9.71 -6.49 4.41
C GLY A 59 8.91 -7.75 4.71
N SER A 60 9.08 -8.36 5.89
CA SER A 60 8.34 -9.57 6.28
C SER A 60 6.96 -9.27 6.85
N GLN A 61 6.74 -8.04 7.34
CA GLN A 61 5.49 -7.63 7.95
C GLN A 61 4.73 -6.62 7.09
N LEU A 62 3.40 -6.80 7.04
CA LEU A 62 2.50 -5.80 6.49
C LEU A 62 2.22 -4.72 7.53
N PHE A 63 2.68 -3.50 7.26
CA PHE A 63 2.35 -2.31 8.05
C PHE A 63 1.05 -1.66 7.57
N ILE A 64 0.08 -1.51 8.48
CA ILE A 64 -1.14 -0.75 8.26
C ILE A 64 -0.95 0.66 8.84
N PRO A 65 -1.29 1.74 8.12
CA PRO A 65 -1.24 3.10 8.65
C PRO A 65 -2.03 3.23 9.95
N PRO A 66 -1.54 3.99 10.96
CA PRO A 66 -2.23 4.14 12.23
C PRO A 66 -3.68 4.68 12.10
N SER A 67 -3.95 5.49 11.08
CA SER A 67 -5.30 5.99 10.76
C SER A 67 -6.31 4.89 10.45
N ASP A 68 -5.84 3.72 10.04
CA ASP A 68 -6.66 2.60 9.57
C ASP A 68 -6.60 1.39 10.52
N ALA A 69 -6.06 1.57 11.73
CA ALA A 69 -5.87 0.50 12.70
C ALA A 69 -7.17 -0.26 13.02
N GLU A 70 -8.31 0.44 13.12
CA GLU A 70 -9.62 -0.17 13.40
C GLU A 70 -10.12 -1.09 12.26
N ARG A 71 -9.60 -0.88 11.04
CA ARG A 71 -9.97 -1.66 9.85
C ARG A 71 -8.85 -2.58 9.38
N ALA A 72 -7.80 -2.79 10.19
CA ALA A 72 -6.61 -3.52 9.77
C ALA A 72 -6.92 -4.93 9.25
N ASP A 73 -7.76 -5.69 9.96
CA ASP A 73 -8.13 -7.05 9.53
C ASP A 73 -8.95 -7.06 8.25
N ASP A 74 -9.83 -6.07 8.09
CA ASP A 74 -10.65 -5.92 6.89
C ASP A 74 -9.76 -5.57 5.69
N ILE A 75 -8.75 -4.70 5.88
CA ILE A 75 -7.75 -4.37 4.84
C ILE A 75 -6.93 -5.61 4.46
N ARG A 76 -6.47 -6.40 5.44
CA ARG A 76 -5.64 -7.60 5.17
C ARG A 76 -6.31 -8.57 4.20
N VAL A 77 -7.62 -8.79 4.34
CA VAL A 77 -8.36 -9.70 3.44
C VAL A 77 -8.72 -9.09 2.10
N MET A 78 -8.75 -7.76 1.99
CA MET A 78 -8.99 -7.07 0.71
C MET A 78 -7.73 -7.04 -0.17
N LEU A 79 -6.54 -7.11 0.44
CA LEU A 79 -5.27 -7.11 -0.27
C LEU A 79 -5.09 -8.40 -1.10
N PRO A 80 -4.48 -8.32 -2.29
CA PRO A 80 -4.14 -9.49 -3.06
C PRO A 80 -3.12 -10.35 -2.31
N GLN A 81 -3.40 -11.66 -2.21
CA GLN A 81 -2.40 -12.63 -1.79
C GLN A 81 -1.43 -12.90 -2.94
N PHE A 82 -0.15 -13.01 -2.61
CA PHE A 82 0.90 -13.39 -3.55
C PHE A 82 1.85 -14.38 -2.87
N SER A 83 2.52 -15.17 -3.69
CA SER A 83 3.49 -16.17 -3.22
C SER A 83 4.90 -15.64 -3.33
N MET A 84 5.75 -15.96 -2.36
CA MET A 84 7.17 -15.61 -2.38
C MET A 84 7.91 -16.37 -3.49
N PRO A 85 9.11 -15.91 -3.90
CA PRO A 85 9.95 -16.67 -4.83
C PRO A 85 10.19 -18.11 -4.34
N GLY A 86 9.78 -19.09 -5.15
CA GLY A 86 9.91 -20.52 -4.84
C GLY A 86 8.67 -21.17 -4.24
N GLU A 87 7.67 -20.38 -3.85
CA GLU A 87 6.38 -20.91 -3.38
C GLU A 87 5.41 -21.19 -4.54
N ALA A 88 4.44 -22.07 -4.28
CA ALA A 88 3.38 -22.36 -5.23
C ALA A 88 2.56 -21.10 -5.50
N ARG A 89 2.51 -20.68 -6.78
CA ARG A 89 1.72 -19.52 -7.21
C ARG A 89 0.29 -19.92 -7.53
N VAL A 90 -0.65 -19.08 -7.14
CA VAL A 90 -2.02 -19.14 -7.65
C VAL A 90 -1.98 -18.74 -9.13
N ILE A 91 -2.43 -19.63 -10.01
CA ILE A 91 -2.56 -19.35 -11.44
C ILE A 91 -3.91 -18.69 -11.66
N TYR A 92 -3.91 -17.36 -11.78
CA TYR A 92 -5.11 -16.62 -12.18
C TYR A 92 -5.42 -16.90 -13.65
N ARG A 93 -6.68 -17.22 -13.94
CA ARG A 93 -7.16 -17.34 -15.32
C ARG A 93 -7.58 -15.98 -15.84
N GLU A 94 -7.30 -15.72 -17.10
CA GLU A 94 -7.90 -14.59 -17.80
C GLU A 94 -9.39 -14.87 -17.99
N LEU A 95 -10.22 -14.04 -17.35
CA LEU A 95 -11.67 -14.15 -17.36
C LEU A 95 -12.26 -12.80 -17.79
N PRO A 96 -13.49 -12.78 -18.32
CA PRO A 96 -14.18 -11.53 -18.68
C PRO A 96 -14.64 -10.71 -17.46
N PHE A 97 -14.25 -11.11 -16.24
CA PHE A 97 -14.59 -10.45 -14.99
C PHE A 97 -13.40 -10.47 -14.03
N ILE A 98 -13.38 -9.48 -13.13
CA ILE A 98 -12.40 -9.36 -12.05
C ILE A 98 -12.88 -10.22 -10.88
N HIS A 99 -11.96 -10.89 -10.21
CA HIS A 99 -12.23 -11.71 -9.05
C HIS A 99 -11.04 -11.68 -8.09
N ARG A 100 -11.32 -11.87 -6.80
CA ARG A 100 -10.31 -11.98 -5.74
C ARG A 100 -10.44 -13.35 -5.08
N PHE A 101 -9.30 -13.97 -4.80
CA PHE A 101 -9.21 -15.13 -3.93
C PHE A 101 -8.57 -14.70 -2.62
N HIS A 102 -9.09 -15.24 -1.53
CA HIS A 102 -8.45 -15.22 -0.23
C HIS A 102 -8.51 -16.63 0.36
N THR A 103 -7.36 -17.16 0.72
CA THR A 103 -7.21 -18.40 1.46
C THR A 103 -6.81 -18.03 2.90
N PRO A 104 -7.61 -18.40 3.92
CA PRO A 104 -7.27 -18.14 5.31
C PRO A 104 -6.06 -18.99 5.74
N ASP A 105 -5.44 -18.63 6.85
CA ASP A 105 -4.24 -19.32 7.36
C ASP A 105 -4.53 -20.78 7.79
N ASP A 106 -5.76 -21.07 8.25
CA ASP A 106 -6.20 -22.42 8.66
C ASP A 106 -7.50 -22.81 7.92
N PRO A 107 -7.40 -23.24 6.64
CA PRO A 107 -8.58 -23.55 5.84
C PRO A 107 -9.20 -24.90 6.24
N ASP A 108 -10.52 -24.90 6.47
CA ASP A 108 -11.30 -26.10 6.82
C ASP A 108 -11.76 -26.93 5.60
N GLY A 109 -11.42 -26.47 4.39
CA GLY A 109 -11.81 -27.08 3.12
C GLY A 109 -13.16 -26.61 2.57
N SER A 110 -13.88 -25.74 3.29
CA SER A 110 -15.08 -25.08 2.77
C SER A 110 -14.71 -23.94 1.81
N THR A 111 -15.64 -23.60 0.92
CA THR A 111 -15.48 -22.50 -0.04
C THR A 111 -16.70 -21.60 0.00
N LEU A 112 -16.49 -20.32 0.33
CA LEU A 112 -17.50 -19.28 0.19
C LEU A 112 -17.33 -18.58 -1.17
N VAL A 113 -18.43 -18.44 -1.90
CA VAL A 113 -18.49 -17.63 -3.12
C VAL A 113 -19.34 -16.40 -2.83
N LEU A 114 -18.70 -15.23 -2.86
CA LEU A 114 -19.35 -13.95 -2.61
C LEU A 114 -19.55 -13.23 -3.93
N LEU A 115 -20.76 -12.73 -4.16
CA LEU A 115 -21.14 -12.01 -5.37
C LEU A 115 -21.61 -10.62 -4.95
N HIS A 116 -20.83 -9.60 -5.29
CA HIS A 116 -21.23 -8.23 -5.04
C HIS A 116 -22.34 -7.80 -6.02
N GLY A 117 -23.16 -6.86 -5.59
CA GLY A 117 -24.21 -6.28 -6.44
C GLY A 117 -23.69 -5.14 -7.32
N THR A 118 -24.64 -4.47 -7.99
CA THR A 118 -24.37 -3.25 -8.74
C THR A 118 -23.72 -2.18 -7.85
N GLY A 119 -22.62 -1.61 -8.33
CA GLY A 119 -21.90 -0.53 -7.63
C GLY A 119 -20.82 -1.00 -6.66
N GLY A 120 -20.65 -2.31 -6.49
CA GLY A 120 -19.52 -2.86 -5.74
C GLY A 120 -18.40 -3.42 -6.62
N ASP A 121 -17.32 -3.83 -5.98
CA ASP A 121 -16.14 -4.45 -6.57
C ASP A 121 -15.75 -5.79 -5.90
N GLU A 122 -14.66 -6.40 -6.38
CA GLU A 122 -14.22 -7.74 -5.93
C GLU A 122 -13.73 -7.79 -4.47
N THR A 123 -13.62 -6.64 -3.79
CA THR A 123 -13.11 -6.53 -2.43
C THR A 123 -14.18 -6.21 -1.39
N ASP A 124 -15.32 -5.62 -1.80
CA ASP A 124 -16.34 -5.09 -0.89
C ASP A 124 -16.91 -6.11 0.10
N LEU A 125 -17.08 -7.37 -0.33
CA LEU A 125 -17.64 -8.42 0.50
C LEU A 125 -16.58 -9.23 1.26
N MET A 126 -15.28 -9.01 1.01
CA MET A 126 -14.20 -9.77 1.66
C MET A 126 -14.21 -9.62 3.20
N PRO A 127 -14.39 -8.42 3.78
CA PRO A 127 -14.53 -8.26 5.23
C PRO A 127 -15.72 -9.01 5.82
N PHE A 128 -16.82 -9.12 5.08
CA PHE A 128 -18.00 -9.88 5.49
C PHE A 128 -17.74 -11.39 5.41
N GLY A 129 -17.12 -11.86 4.33
CA GLY A 129 -16.68 -13.25 4.17
C GLY A 129 -15.84 -13.73 5.35
N ARG A 130 -14.80 -12.97 5.73
CA ARG A 130 -13.97 -13.23 6.91
C ARG A 130 -14.78 -13.34 8.19
N LYS A 131 -15.77 -12.47 8.40
CA LYS A 131 -16.60 -12.51 9.62
C LYS A 131 -17.51 -13.74 9.66
N LEU A 132 -17.92 -14.26 8.52
CA LEU A 132 -18.73 -15.48 8.41
C LEU A 132 -17.91 -16.77 8.56
N SER A 133 -16.69 -16.77 8.01
CA SER A 133 -15.75 -17.89 8.06
C SER A 133 -14.33 -17.32 8.25
N PRO A 134 -13.91 -17.14 9.52
CA PRO A 134 -12.62 -16.54 9.87
C PRO A 134 -11.41 -17.32 9.39
#